data_AF-A0A938LQL9-F1
#
_entry.id   AF-A0A938LQL9-F1
#
_cell.length_a   1.000
_cell.length_b   1.000
_cell.length_c   1.000
_cell.angle_alpha   90.00
_cell.angle_beta   90.00
_cell.angle_gamma   90.00
#
_symmetry.space_group_name_H-M   'P 1'
#
loop_
_entity.id
_entity.type
_entity.pdbx_description
1 polymer ?
#
loop_
_entity_poly.entity_id
_entity_poly.type
_entity_poly.pdbx_seq_one_letter_code
_entity_poly.pdbx_strand_id
1 'polypeptide(L)'
;MARRLSNRQRMERMAEEASIKAEEKEPKTAVRKASGSRKTASKPKRMKFVWSVVDANSKEVASFPYPAKAEAEAQAAALSAKTGKTHTVNCVRVPMGDDE
;
A
#
# COMPACT_ATOMS: atom_id res chain seq x y z
N MET A 1 -26.89 25.89 -42.08
CA MET A 1 -25.81 25.78 -41.08
C MET A 1 -26.43 25.32 -39.76
N ALA A 2 -26.04 24.14 -39.25
CA ALA A 2 -26.60 23.61 -38.01
C ALA A 2 -26.21 24.50 -36.82
N ARG A 3 -27.21 25.15 -36.20
CA ARG A 3 -27.00 25.97 -35.00
C ARG A 3 -26.54 25.06 -33.86
N ARG A 4 -25.29 25.19 -33.45
CA ARG A 4 -24.74 24.51 -32.27
C ARG A 4 -25.53 24.98 -31.04
N LEU A 5 -26.23 24.08 -30.38
CA LEU A 5 -26.90 24.35 -29.11
C LEU A 5 -25.89 24.93 -28.11
N SER A 6 -26.28 25.99 -27.41
CA SER A 6 -25.42 26.65 -26.43
C SER A 6 -25.16 25.70 -25.25
N ASN A 7 -23.97 25.80 -24.64
CA ASN A 7 -23.57 24.94 -23.53
C ASN A 7 -24.59 24.94 -22.38
N ARG A 8 -25.26 26.08 -22.17
CA ARG A 8 -26.35 26.23 -21.20
C ARG A 8 -27.54 25.31 -21.48
N GLN A 9 -27.96 25.19 -22.74
CA GLN A 9 -29.08 24.35 -23.16
C GLN A 9 -28.75 22.85 -23.07
N ARG A 10 -27.46 22.49 -23.17
CA ARG A 10 -27.01 21.11 -22.93
C ARG A 10 -27.08 20.72 -21.45
N MET A 11 -26.72 21.65 -20.55
CA MET A 11 -26.80 21.41 -19.11
C MET A 11 -28.25 21.31 -18.61
N GLU A 12 -29.15 22.15 -19.14
CA GLU A 12 -30.57 22.13 -18.75
C GLU A 12 -31.27 20.82 -19.18
N ARG A 13 -31.03 20.31 -20.40
CA ARG A 13 -31.57 19.00 -20.82
C ARG A 13 -31.05 17.84 -19.98
N MET A 14 -29.77 17.85 -19.63
CA MET A 14 -29.16 16.81 -18.80
C MET A 14 -29.74 16.82 -17.38
N ALA A 15 -30.08 17.99 -16.85
CA ALA A 15 -30.73 18.14 -15.55
C ALA A 15 -32.19 17.66 -15.57
N GLU A 16 -32.96 17.97 -16.62
CA GLU A 16 -34.34 17.47 -16.76
C GLU A 16 -34.39 15.94 -16.92
N GLU A 17 -33.51 15.34 -17.73
CA GLU A 17 -33.42 13.88 -17.85
C GLU A 17 -32.99 13.20 -16.53
N ALA A 18 -32.13 13.85 -15.74
CA ALA A 18 -31.74 13.35 -14.42
C ALA A 18 -32.89 13.44 -13.40
N SER A 19 -33.71 14.50 -13.48
CA SER A 19 -34.87 14.67 -12.60
C SER A 19 -35.96 13.64 -12.88
N ILE A 20 -36.28 13.41 -14.15
CA ILE A 20 -37.30 12.42 -14.56
C ILE A 20 -36.86 11.00 -14.18
N LYS A 21 -35.57 10.67 -14.31
CA LYS A 21 -35.00 9.37 -13.90
C LYS A 21 -34.92 9.20 -12.38
N ALA A 22 -34.85 10.29 -11.62
CA ALA A 22 -34.89 10.26 -10.16
C ALA A 22 -36.32 10.07 -9.63
N GLU A 23 -37.32 10.60 -10.34
CA GLU A 23 -38.73 10.52 -9.96
C GLU A 23 -39.35 9.14 -10.25
N GLU A 24 -38.89 8.40 -11.26
CA GLU A 24 -39.36 7.03 -11.57
C GLU A 24 -38.87 5.95 -10.58
N LYS A 25 -38.03 6.31 -9.60
CA LYS A 25 -37.60 5.40 -8.53
C LYS A 25 -38.27 5.75 -7.20
N GLU A 26 -39.57 5.48 -7.13
CA GLU A 26 -40.26 5.37 -5.85
C GLU A 26 -39.60 4.33 -4.93
N PRO A 27 -39.54 4.59 -3.61
CA PRO A 27 -38.74 3.82 -2.66
C PRO A 27 -39.46 2.53 -2.28
N LYS A 28 -38.98 1.41 -2.83
CA LYS A 28 -39.39 0.08 -2.34
C LYS A 28 -38.85 -0.12 -0.92
N THR A 29 -39.79 -0.02 0.01
CA THR A 29 -39.95 -0.77 1.26
C THR A 29 -38.67 -1.28 1.93
N ALA A 30 -38.45 -0.75 3.12
CA ALA A 30 -37.48 -1.19 4.10
C ALA A 30 -37.53 -2.71 4.33
N VAL A 31 -36.60 -3.42 3.71
CA VAL A 31 -36.00 -4.62 4.30
C VAL A 31 -34.58 -4.24 4.63
N ARG A 32 -34.35 -3.79 5.87
CA ARG A 32 -33.00 -3.73 6.44
C ARG A 32 -32.52 -5.17 6.48
N LYS A 33 -31.90 -5.64 5.39
CA LYS A 33 -31.07 -6.84 5.44
C LYS A 33 -30.08 -6.57 6.57
N ALA A 34 -30.13 -7.40 7.61
CA ALA A 34 -29.13 -7.37 8.66
C ALA A 34 -27.78 -7.27 7.94
N SER A 35 -27.10 -6.14 8.16
CA SER A 35 -25.80 -5.85 7.58
C SER A 35 -24.93 -7.04 7.94
N GLY A 36 -24.75 -7.96 6.99
CA GLY A 36 -23.86 -9.10 7.15
C GLY A 36 -22.58 -8.53 7.71
N SER A 37 -22.17 -9.04 8.88
CA SER A 37 -20.99 -8.59 9.61
C SER A 37 -19.88 -8.38 8.59
N ARG A 38 -19.59 -7.10 8.31
CA ARG A 38 -18.60 -6.75 7.31
C ARG A 38 -17.30 -7.14 7.96
N LYS A 39 -16.82 -8.34 7.64
CA LYS A 39 -15.57 -8.90 8.15
C LYS A 39 -14.53 -7.80 7.96
N THR A 40 -14.11 -7.19 9.07
CA THR A 40 -13.15 -6.10 9.05
C THR A 40 -11.93 -6.62 8.32
N ALA A 41 -11.61 -6.03 7.17
CA ALA A 41 -10.41 -6.40 6.44
C ALA A 41 -9.22 -6.25 7.40
N SER A 42 -8.33 -7.25 7.45
CA SER A 42 -7.16 -7.18 8.32
C SER A 42 -6.37 -5.92 7.97
N LYS A 43 -6.03 -5.12 9.00
CA LYS A 43 -5.20 -3.91 8.84
C LYS A 43 -3.96 -4.28 7.99
N PRO A 44 -3.60 -3.49 6.96
CA PRO A 44 -2.43 -3.79 6.15
C PRO A 44 -1.18 -3.77 7.05
N LYS A 45 -0.52 -4.92 7.18
CA LYS A 45 0.65 -5.07 8.05
C LYS A 45 1.79 -4.22 7.52
N ARG A 46 2.25 -3.26 8.32
CA ARG A 46 3.35 -2.36 7.92
C ARG A 46 4.64 -3.18 7.83
N MET A 47 5.44 -2.91 6.79
CA MET A 47 6.74 -3.54 6.61
C MET A 47 7.83 -2.48 6.56
N LYS A 48 8.99 -2.80 7.12
CA LYS A 48 10.21 -1.97 7.05
C LYS A 48 11.30 -2.73 6.31
N PHE A 49 12.17 -1.99 5.64
CA PHE A 49 13.41 -2.54 5.11
C PHE A 49 14.53 -2.38 6.14
N VAL A 50 15.41 -3.37 6.21
CA VAL A 50 16.62 -3.37 7.02
C VAL A 50 17.77 -3.92 6.18
N TRP A 51 18.99 -3.50 6.49
CA TRP A 51 20.18 -4.10 5.92
C TRP A 51 20.63 -5.25 6.81
N SER A 52 20.72 -6.45 6.26
CA SER A 52 21.20 -7.64 6.95
C SER A 52 22.57 -8.02 6.42
N VAL A 53 23.55 -8.15 7.30
CA VAL A 53 24.89 -8.65 6.96
C VAL A 53 24.85 -10.16 7.09
N VAL A 54 25.13 -10.87 5.99
CA VAL A 54 25.15 -12.33 5.96
C VAL A 54 26.57 -12.85 5.69
N ASP A 55 26.93 -13.97 6.32
CA ASP A 55 28.16 -14.72 6.04
C ASP A 55 28.04 -15.54 4.74
N ALA A 56 29.13 -16.15 4.28
CA ALA A 56 29.20 -17.04 3.13
C ALA A 56 28.17 -18.19 3.17
N ASN A 57 27.73 -18.59 4.37
CA ASN A 57 26.69 -19.60 4.58
C ASN A 57 25.25 -19.03 4.55
N SER A 58 25.08 -17.79 4.10
CA SER A 58 23.80 -17.04 4.13
C SER A 58 23.18 -16.93 5.52
N LYS A 59 24.00 -17.03 6.58
CA LYS A 59 23.55 -16.81 7.96
C LYS A 59 23.64 -15.33 8.29
N GLU A 60 22.56 -14.76 8.82
CA GLU A 60 22.52 -13.39 9.31
C GLU A 60 23.44 -13.25 10.53
N VAL A 61 24.36 -12.29 10.45
CA VAL A 61 25.33 -11.97 11.50
C VAL A 61 24.93 -10.68 12.23
N ALA A 62 24.36 -9.72 11.50
CA ALA A 62 23.89 -8.46 12.06
C ALA A 62 22.78 -7.84 11.21
N SER A 63 21.95 -7.01 11.85
CA SER A 63 20.92 -6.22 11.17
C SER A 63 21.09 -4.74 11.49
N PHE A 64 20.83 -3.90 10.50
CA PHE A 64 20.97 -2.46 10.55
C PHE A 64 19.72 -1.77 9.99
N PRO A 65 19.36 -0.60 10.51
CA PRO A 65 18.25 0.18 9.97
C PRO A 65 18.54 0.63 8.53
N TYR A 66 17.49 0.76 7.70
CA TYR A 66 17.60 1.19 6.30
C TYR A 66 18.48 2.42 6.01
N PRO A 67 18.46 3.51 6.80
CA PRO A 67 19.37 4.64 6.57
C PRO A 67 20.86 4.30 6.80
N ALA A 68 21.17 3.29 7.61
CA ALA A 68 22.53 2.92 8.00
C ALA A 68 23.19 1.95 7.01
N LYS A 69 23.03 2.19 5.70
CA LYS A 69 23.61 1.34 4.65
C LYS A 69 25.14 1.30 4.73
N ALA A 70 25.77 2.47 4.87
CA ALA A 70 27.23 2.59 4.92
C ALA A 70 27.82 1.84 6.14
N GLU A 71 27.13 1.86 7.28
CA GLU A 71 27.55 1.13 8.48
C GLU A 71 27.46 -0.38 8.26
N ALA A 72 26.39 -0.86 7.62
CA ALA A 72 26.23 -2.28 7.28
C ALA A 72 27.34 -2.76 6.32
N GLU A 73 27.68 -1.96 5.30
CA GLU A 73 28.76 -2.27 4.36
C GLU A 73 30.14 -2.27 5.04
N ALA A 74 30.42 -1.28 5.90
CA ALA A 74 31.65 -1.23 6.68
C ALA A 74 31.78 -2.43 7.62
N GLN A 75 30.68 -2.84 8.26
CA GLN A 75 30.68 -4.01 9.14
C GLN A 75 30.91 -5.31 8.34
N ALA A 76 30.29 -5.46 7.16
CA ALA A 76 30.52 -6.60 6.28
C ALA A 76 31.99 -6.67 5.82
N ALA A 77 32.60 -5.54 5.46
CA ALA A 77 34.02 -5.49 5.09
C ALA A 77 34.93 -5.86 6.27
N ALA A 78 34.64 -5.32 7.47
CA ALA A 78 35.40 -5.62 8.68
C ALA A 78 35.28 -7.10 9.09
N LEU A 79 34.09 -7.69 8.98
CA LEU A 79 33.86 -9.12 9.25
C LEU A 79 34.55 -9.99 8.19
N SER A 80 34.57 -9.55 6.94
CA SER A 80 35.28 -10.27 5.88
C SER A 80 36.79 -10.33 6.11
N ALA A 81 37.38 -9.20 6.53
CA ALA A 81 38.79 -9.14 6.89
C ALA A 81 39.12 -10.01 8.13
N LYS A 82 38.23 -10.06 9.13
CA LYS A 82 38.44 -10.82 10.37
C LYS A 82 38.29 -12.33 10.20
N THR A 83 37.26 -12.76 9.48
CA THR A 83 36.91 -14.18 9.36
C THR A 83 37.58 -14.83 8.14
N GLY A 84 38.11 -14.03 7.21
CA GLY A 84 38.67 -14.50 5.93
C GLY A 84 37.61 -15.03 4.96
N LYS A 85 36.32 -14.83 5.28
CA LYS A 85 35.16 -15.26 4.47
C LYS A 85 34.42 -14.04 3.97
N THR A 86 33.92 -14.08 2.75
CA THR A 86 33.13 -12.99 2.18
C THR A 86 31.80 -12.84 2.90
N HIS A 87 31.58 -11.67 3.53
CA HIS A 87 30.29 -11.26 4.05
C HIS A 87 29.63 -10.30 3.07
N THR A 88 28.32 -10.41 2.91
CA THR A 88 27.54 -9.56 2.00
C THR A 88 26.42 -8.85 2.75
N VAL A 89 25.94 -7.74 2.18
CA VAL A 89 24.84 -6.95 2.74
C VAL A 89 23.60 -7.15 1.86
N ASN A 90 22.50 -7.59 2.48
CA ASN A 90 21.23 -7.83 1.83
C ASN A 90 20.16 -6.85 2.34
N CYS A 91 19.29 -6.37 1.45
CA CYS A 91 18.10 -5.62 1.84
C CYS A 91 16.97 -6.60 2.18
N VAL A 92 16.55 -6.64 3.45
CA VAL A 92 15.52 -7.57 3.94
C VAL A 92 14.27 -6.80 4.32
N ARG A 93 13.11 -7.28 3.88
CA ARG A 93 11.80 -6.74 4.25
C ARG A 93 11.29 -7.43 5.51
N VAL A 94 11.28 -6.72 6.63
CA VAL A 94 10.88 -7.23 7.94
C VAL A 94 9.51 -6.63 8.31
N PRO A 95 8.55 -7.43 8.81
CA PRO A 95 7.32 -6.89 9.36
C PRO A 95 7.65 -5.90 10.49
N MET A 96 7.07 -4.70 10.44
CA MET A 96 7.07 -3.83 11.61
C MET A 96 6.13 -4.48 12.62
N GLY A 97 6.61 -4.79 13.81
CA GLY A 97 5.73 -5.20 14.91
C GLY A 97 4.68 -4.11 15.08
N ASP A 98 3.41 -4.48 14.96
CA ASP A 98 2.34 -3.70 15.56
C ASP A 98 2.44 -4.04 17.06
N ASP A 99 3.38 -3.38 17.76
CA ASP A 99 3.37 -3.33 19.22
C ASP A 99 2.11 -2.54 19.62
N GLU A 100 0.96 -3.22 19.62
CA GLU A 100 -0.35 -2.75 20.12
C GLU A 100 -0.58 -3.30 21.53
#